data_AF-A0A2M7XG93-F1
#
_entry.id   AF-A0A2M7XG93-F1
#
_cell.length_a   1.000
_cell.length_b   1.000
_cell.length_c   1.000
_cell.angle_alpha   90.00
_cell.angle_beta   90.00
_cell.angle_gamma   90.00
#
_symmetry.space_group_name_H-M   'P 1'
#
loop_
_entity.id
_entity.type
_entity.pdbx_description
1 polymer ?
#
loop_
_entity_poly.entity_id
_entity_poly.type
_entity_poly.pdbx_seq_one_letter_code
_entity_poly.pdbx_strand_id
1 'polypeptide(L)'
;MECQDCEDCFGCFALRHKKFHIFNKPYLEDEYWLLLDQIKTAMLDKGEYGRYFSGKFFHTPHDMSNGSTIYEDFTKHELDYLQIHDFDHSLDGAYGDWSEKKFDEVSNIPDDSLMIDINLFKIKAFQCPFTHRPFTYQPIELELYQVMKLPLPREHFIKRVFDLWRELNMNVYNNGTCQKCEKDIIFAKNRLYPHRKLYCQSCYLLYLENQG
;
A
#
# COMPACT_ATOMS: atom_id res chain seq x y z
N MET A 1 -2.60 -15.54 0.11
CA MET A 1 -3.39 -16.77 -0.06
C MET A 1 -3.18 -17.25 -1.49
N GLU A 2 -2.33 -18.24 -1.70
CA GLU A 2 -2.11 -18.79 -3.05
C GLU A 2 -2.44 -20.28 -2.99
N CYS A 3 -3.62 -20.65 -3.47
CA CYS A 3 -4.02 -22.04 -3.69
C CYS A 3 -4.23 -22.20 -5.20
N GLN A 4 -3.49 -23.10 -5.83
CA GLN A 4 -3.55 -23.32 -7.28
C GLN A 4 -4.24 -24.65 -7.55
N ASP A 5 -5.29 -24.62 -8.36
CA ASP A 5 -6.02 -25.82 -8.80
C ASP A 5 -6.42 -26.75 -7.62
N CYS A 6 -6.95 -26.15 -6.56
CA CYS A 6 -7.43 -26.87 -5.38
C CYS A 6 -8.95 -26.98 -5.43
N GLU A 7 -9.48 -28.14 -5.07
CA GLU A 7 -10.93 -28.39 -4.98
C GLU A 7 -11.27 -28.68 -3.51
N ASP A 8 -12.40 -28.16 -3.00
CA ASP A 8 -12.85 -28.48 -1.64
C ASP A 8 -11.77 -28.30 -0.56
N CYS A 9 -11.15 -27.11 -0.56
CA CYS A 9 -10.17 -26.69 0.44
C CYS A 9 -10.72 -25.50 1.23
N PHE A 10 -10.76 -25.62 2.56
CA PHE A 10 -11.27 -24.57 3.45
C PHE A 10 -10.19 -24.04 4.39
N GLY A 11 -9.98 -22.72 4.38
CA GLY A 11 -8.97 -22.08 5.24
C GLY A 11 -7.52 -22.48 4.95
N CYS A 12 -7.24 -22.93 3.72
CA CYS A 12 -5.91 -23.39 3.30
C CYS A 12 -5.08 -22.26 2.67
N PHE A 13 -3.75 -22.41 2.72
CA PHE A 13 -2.78 -21.52 2.10
C PHE A 13 -1.63 -22.31 1.45
N ALA A 14 -1.10 -21.83 0.32
CA ALA A 14 0.07 -22.41 -0.35
C ALA A 14 -0.10 -23.88 -0.80
N LEU A 15 -1.33 -24.30 -1.14
CA LEU A 15 -1.61 -25.64 -1.68
C LEU A 15 -1.64 -25.65 -3.21
N ARG A 16 -1.28 -26.77 -3.82
CA ARG A 16 -1.33 -26.98 -5.27
C ARG A 16 -1.90 -28.37 -5.58
N HIS A 17 -2.92 -28.43 -6.46
CA HIS A 17 -3.53 -29.70 -6.90
C HIS A 17 -3.99 -30.59 -5.74
N LYS A 18 -4.61 -29.99 -4.71
CA LYS A 18 -5.10 -30.70 -3.51
C LYS A 18 -6.62 -30.68 -3.42
N LYS A 19 -7.16 -31.74 -2.80
CA LYS A 19 -8.59 -31.88 -2.52
C LYS A 19 -8.84 -32.22 -1.06
N PHE A 20 -9.98 -31.81 -0.51
CA PHE A 20 -10.43 -32.16 0.84
C PHE A 20 -9.41 -31.80 1.92
N HIS A 21 -9.01 -30.52 1.98
CA HIS A 21 -8.14 -30.02 3.04
C HIS A 21 -8.83 -28.96 3.88
N ILE A 22 -8.65 -29.00 5.19
CA ILE A 22 -9.09 -27.96 6.13
C ILE A 22 -7.86 -27.47 6.89
N PHE A 23 -7.59 -26.16 6.86
CA PHE A 23 -6.39 -25.55 7.48
C PHE A 23 -5.08 -26.26 7.12
N ASN A 24 -4.88 -26.54 5.82
CA ASN A 24 -3.75 -27.29 5.25
C ASN A 24 -3.63 -28.76 5.67
N LYS A 25 -4.60 -29.32 6.40
CA LYS A 25 -4.61 -30.75 6.77
C LYS A 25 -5.52 -31.55 5.82
N PRO A 26 -5.06 -32.71 5.30
CA PRO A 26 -5.89 -33.58 4.47
C PRO A 26 -6.92 -34.33 5.32
N TYR A 27 -8.10 -34.56 4.75
CA TYR A 27 -9.18 -35.36 5.32
C TYR A 27 -9.74 -36.31 4.27
N LEU A 28 -10.38 -37.40 4.72
CA LEU A 28 -11.26 -38.17 3.84
C LEU A 28 -12.50 -37.34 3.51
N GLU A 29 -13.14 -37.63 2.38
CA GLU A 29 -14.29 -36.85 1.89
C GLU A 29 -15.43 -36.77 2.91
N ASP A 30 -15.85 -37.90 3.48
CA ASP A 30 -16.92 -37.94 4.49
C ASP A 30 -16.57 -37.15 5.76
N GLU A 31 -15.30 -37.23 6.19
CA GLU A 31 -14.79 -36.49 7.36
C GLU A 31 -14.67 -34.99 7.08
N TYR A 32 -14.28 -34.63 5.86
CA TYR A 32 -14.18 -33.25 5.40
C TYR A 32 -15.54 -32.56 5.46
N TRP A 33 -16.59 -33.17 4.90
CA TRP A 33 -17.92 -32.57 4.88
C TRP A 33 -18.49 -32.41 6.29
N LEU A 34 -18.32 -33.41 7.16
CA LEU A 34 -18.76 -33.35 8.55
C LEU A 34 -18.07 -32.22 9.32
N LEU A 35 -16.74 -32.13 9.21
CA LEU A 35 -15.95 -31.12 9.91
C LEU A 35 -16.22 -29.72 9.35
N LEU A 36 -16.37 -29.59 8.03
CA LEU A 36 -16.69 -28.33 7.37
C LEU A 36 -18.04 -27.79 7.86
N ASP A 37 -19.06 -28.64 7.95
CA ASP A 37 -20.39 -28.26 8.43
C ASP A 37 -20.36 -27.75 9.88
N GLN A 38 -19.62 -28.44 10.75
CA GLN A 38 -19.42 -28.01 12.14
C GLN A 38 -18.74 -26.63 12.21
N ILE A 39 -17.68 -26.42 11.42
CA ILE A 39 -16.95 -25.15 11.38
C ILE A 39 -17.86 -24.03 10.87
N LYS A 40 -18.56 -24.24 9.75
CA LYS A 40 -19.44 -23.23 9.15
C LYS A 40 -20.61 -22.87 10.05
N THR A 41 -21.23 -23.87 10.68
CA THR A 41 -22.33 -23.65 11.64
C THR A 41 -21.85 -22.83 12.83
N ALA A 42 -20.72 -23.20 13.44
CA ALA A 42 -20.14 -22.42 14.53
C ALA A 42 -19.78 -20.99 14.13
N MET A 43 -19.33 -20.77 12.89
CA MET A 43 -19.07 -19.42 12.36
C MET A 43 -20.35 -18.64 12.08
N LEU A 44 -21.42 -19.29 11.61
CA LEU A 44 -22.72 -18.68 11.39
C LEU A 44 -23.36 -18.26 12.71
N ASP A 45 -23.32 -19.11 13.73
CA ASP A 45 -23.84 -18.83 15.09
C ASP A 45 -23.15 -17.61 15.71
N LYS A 46 -21.85 -17.44 15.44
CA LYS A 46 -21.07 -16.27 15.87
C LYS A 46 -21.23 -15.05 14.96
N GLY A 47 -21.90 -15.17 13.82
CA GLY A 47 -22.00 -14.11 12.81
C GLY A 47 -20.69 -13.77 12.08
N GLU A 48 -19.70 -14.67 12.17
CA GLU A 48 -18.36 -14.53 11.56
C GLU A 48 -18.34 -15.04 10.11
N TYR A 49 -19.27 -15.93 9.73
CA TYR A 49 -19.28 -16.52 8.40
C TYR A 49 -19.53 -15.49 7.30
N GLY A 50 -18.64 -15.43 6.30
CA GLY A 50 -18.68 -14.44 5.22
C GLY A 50 -18.16 -13.06 5.61
N ARG A 51 -17.73 -12.85 6.86
CA ARG A 51 -17.03 -11.62 7.27
C ARG A 51 -15.55 -11.72 6.87
N TYR A 52 -14.95 -10.56 6.66
CA TYR A 52 -13.51 -10.46 6.47
C TYR A 52 -12.78 -10.84 7.76
N PHE A 53 -11.55 -11.36 7.64
CA PHE A 53 -10.75 -11.67 8.83
C PHE A 53 -10.51 -10.42 9.68
N SER A 54 -10.50 -10.58 11.00
CA SER A 54 -10.16 -9.51 11.93
C SER A 54 -8.79 -8.92 11.61
N GLY A 55 -8.62 -7.63 11.88
CA GLY A 55 -7.38 -6.91 11.61
C GLY A 55 -6.13 -7.45 12.32
N LYS A 56 -6.34 -8.21 13.39
CA LYS A 56 -5.25 -8.85 14.15
C LYS A 56 -4.47 -9.89 13.33
N PHE A 57 -5.07 -10.39 12.26
CA PHE A 57 -4.46 -11.42 11.40
C PHE A 57 -3.66 -10.80 10.25
N PHE A 58 -3.62 -9.48 10.12
CA PHE A 58 -2.83 -8.83 9.10
C PHE A 58 -1.36 -8.81 9.48
N HIS A 59 -0.52 -9.38 8.61
CA HIS A 59 0.91 -9.52 8.85
C HIS A 59 1.69 -8.21 8.81
N THR A 60 1.12 -7.16 8.22
CA THR A 60 1.75 -5.86 8.08
C THR A 60 0.81 -4.75 8.53
N PRO A 61 1.33 -3.69 9.16
CA PRO A 61 0.59 -2.44 9.33
C PRO A 61 0.00 -1.99 8.00
N HIS A 62 -1.25 -1.50 8.03
CA HIS A 62 -1.98 -1.23 6.79
C HIS A 62 -1.48 0.00 6.05
N ASP A 63 -0.92 0.98 6.77
CA ASP A 63 -0.31 2.16 6.20
C ASP A 63 0.80 1.80 5.19
N MET A 64 1.66 0.83 5.49
CA MET A 64 2.72 0.36 4.58
C MET A 64 2.25 -0.63 3.49
N SER A 65 0.95 -0.82 3.32
CA SER A 65 0.36 -1.71 2.32
C SER A 65 -0.68 -0.97 1.46
N ASN A 66 -1.20 -1.63 0.44
CA ASN A 66 -2.38 -1.13 -0.29
C ASN A 66 -3.61 -0.91 0.62
N GLY A 67 -3.62 -1.48 1.83
CA GLY A 67 -4.65 -1.26 2.85
C GLY A 67 -4.76 0.21 3.29
N SER A 68 -3.71 1.02 3.12
CA SER A 68 -3.75 2.47 3.36
C SER A 68 -4.86 3.15 2.55
N THR A 69 -5.10 2.73 1.31
CA THR A 69 -6.18 3.28 0.45
C THR A 69 -7.60 3.05 1.01
N ILE A 70 -7.75 2.19 2.01
CA ILE A 70 -9.00 1.84 2.67
C ILE A 70 -9.05 2.43 4.08
N TYR A 71 -7.99 2.26 4.87
CA TYR A 71 -8.00 2.52 6.31
C TYR A 71 -7.29 3.82 6.73
N GLU A 72 -6.64 4.56 5.82
CA GLU A 72 -5.86 5.73 6.21
C GLU A 72 -6.70 6.87 6.83
N ASP A 73 -7.99 6.96 6.49
CA ASP A 73 -8.91 7.95 7.08
C ASP A 73 -9.57 7.46 8.38
N PHE A 74 -9.26 6.25 8.83
CA PHE A 74 -9.89 5.69 10.02
C PHE A 74 -9.28 6.35 11.26
N THR A 75 -10.14 6.72 12.19
CA THR A 75 -9.74 7.16 13.51
C THR A 75 -9.06 6.01 14.26
N LYS A 76 -8.21 6.34 15.24
CA LYS A 76 -7.62 5.33 16.14
C LYS A 76 -8.66 4.40 16.74
N HIS A 77 -9.84 4.93 17.09
CA HIS A 77 -10.95 4.14 17.61
C HIS A 77 -11.48 3.11 16.61
N GLU A 78 -11.60 3.47 15.33
CA GLU A 78 -12.05 2.55 14.27
C GLU A 78 -10.99 1.48 13.98
N LEU A 79 -9.70 1.85 13.99
CA LEU A 79 -8.59 0.89 13.85
C LEU A 79 -8.59 -0.11 15.01
N ASP A 80 -8.74 0.37 16.25
CA ASP A 80 -8.83 -0.45 17.45
C ASP A 80 -10.05 -1.40 17.40
N TYR A 81 -11.20 -0.90 16.96
CA TYR A 81 -12.42 -1.69 16.78
C TYR A 81 -12.21 -2.83 15.77
N LEU A 82 -11.54 -2.55 14.66
CA LEU A 82 -11.18 -3.54 13.65
C LEU A 82 -9.99 -4.41 14.06
N GLN A 83 -9.39 -4.15 15.21
CA GLN A 83 -8.19 -4.82 15.72
C GLN A 83 -7.01 -4.71 14.74
N ILE A 84 -6.97 -3.64 13.95
CA ILE A 84 -5.87 -3.35 13.03
C ILE A 84 -4.67 -2.89 13.86
N HIS A 85 -3.53 -3.53 13.65
CA HIS A 85 -2.28 -3.07 14.23
C HIS A 85 -1.81 -1.79 13.53
N ASP A 86 -1.90 -0.68 14.25
CA ASP A 86 -1.28 0.59 13.88
C ASP A 86 0.07 0.70 14.59
N PHE A 87 1.14 0.84 13.81
CA PHE A 87 2.51 0.90 14.33
C PHE A 87 3.13 2.25 13.94
N ASP A 88 3.67 2.98 14.91
CA ASP A 88 4.41 4.20 14.60
C ASP A 88 5.77 3.82 14.04
N HIS A 89 5.87 3.86 12.73
CA HIS A 89 7.09 3.60 11.97
C HIS A 89 8.28 4.46 12.45
N SER A 90 8.04 5.63 13.05
CA SER A 90 9.12 6.45 13.60
C SER A 90 9.74 5.90 14.90
N LEU A 91 9.06 4.99 15.61
CA LEU A 91 9.41 4.55 16.96
C LEU A 91 10.20 3.24 17.06
N ASP A 92 10.16 2.34 16.07
CA ASP A 92 10.91 1.06 16.20
C ASP A 92 12.37 1.19 15.79
N GLY A 93 13.23 0.58 16.61
CA GLY A 93 14.67 0.41 16.44
C GLY A 93 15.12 -0.39 15.21
N ALA A 94 14.36 -0.36 14.11
CA ALA A 94 14.78 -0.78 12.78
C ALA A 94 15.93 0.10 12.25
N TYR A 95 16.06 1.31 12.78
CA TYR A 95 17.20 2.20 12.59
C TYR A 95 18.05 2.07 13.84
N GLY A 96 19.27 1.51 13.73
CA GLY A 96 20.21 1.46 14.86
C GLY A 96 20.49 2.84 15.46
N ASP A 97 21.36 2.93 16.46
CA ASP A 97 21.74 4.26 16.98
C ASP A 97 22.60 5.01 15.95
N TRP A 98 22.11 6.17 15.50
CA TRP A 98 22.80 7.07 14.58
C TRP A 98 23.18 8.42 15.21
N SER A 99 23.05 8.56 16.53
CA SER A 99 23.33 9.81 17.25
C SER A 99 24.74 10.36 17.01
N GLU A 100 25.71 9.47 16.78
CA GLU A 100 27.11 9.82 16.49
C GLU A 100 27.42 10.04 14.99
N LYS A 101 26.47 9.79 14.09
CA LYS A 101 26.70 9.90 12.64
C LYS A 101 26.42 11.32 12.15
N LYS A 102 27.26 11.78 11.23
CA LYS A 102 27.06 13.06 10.54
C LYS A 102 26.28 12.85 9.26
N PHE A 103 25.29 13.72 9.03
CA PHE A 103 24.48 13.74 7.82
C PHE A 103 24.69 15.07 7.10
N ASP A 104 24.75 15.00 5.77
CA ASP A 104 24.71 16.19 4.92
C ASP A 104 23.28 16.72 4.83
N GLU A 105 23.15 18.04 4.60
CA GLU A 105 21.87 18.65 4.32
C GLU A 105 21.34 18.26 2.94
N VAL A 106 20.03 18.00 2.86
CA VAL A 106 19.33 17.71 1.61
C VAL A 106 19.41 18.86 0.60
N SER A 107 19.61 20.10 1.07
CA SER A 107 19.87 21.29 0.25
C SER A 107 21.15 21.15 -0.61
N ASN A 108 22.13 20.37 -0.15
CA ASN A 108 23.40 20.15 -0.86
C ASN A 108 23.30 19.15 -2.02
N ILE A 109 22.13 18.53 -2.23
CA ILE A 109 21.88 17.68 -3.40
C ILE A 109 21.67 18.61 -4.61
N PRO A 110 22.49 18.51 -5.67
CA PRO A 110 22.29 19.28 -6.89
C PRO A 110 20.96 18.96 -7.57
N ASP A 111 20.34 19.96 -8.20
CA ASP A 111 19.13 19.74 -8.99
C ASP A 111 19.41 18.90 -10.25
N ASP A 112 20.58 19.08 -10.87
CA ASP A 112 21.00 18.31 -12.04
C ASP A 112 21.85 17.09 -11.62
N SER A 113 21.33 15.90 -11.88
CA SER A 113 22.03 14.62 -11.66
C SER A 113 23.38 14.52 -12.37
N LEU A 114 23.58 15.22 -13.48
CA LEU A 114 24.82 15.20 -14.25
C LEU A 114 25.96 15.94 -13.54
N MET A 115 25.65 16.77 -12.54
CA MET A 115 26.65 17.49 -11.74
C MET A 115 27.18 16.65 -10.57
N ILE A 116 26.71 15.41 -10.42
CA ILE A 116 27.06 14.55 -9.28
C ILE A 116 28.22 13.62 -9.64
N ASP A 117 29.26 13.67 -8.83
CA ASP A 117 30.28 12.63 -8.78
C ASP A 117 29.79 11.45 -7.94
N ILE A 118 29.56 10.32 -8.61
CA ILE A 118 29.09 9.06 -8.01
C ILE A 118 30.03 8.60 -6.88
N ASN A 119 31.35 8.75 -7.04
CA ASN A 119 32.31 8.30 -6.04
C ASN A 119 32.27 9.12 -4.76
N LEU A 120 31.93 10.41 -4.87
CA LEU A 120 31.73 11.29 -3.73
C LEU A 120 30.35 11.13 -3.10
N PHE A 121 29.30 10.93 -3.90
CA PHE A 121 27.93 10.85 -3.39
C PHE A 121 27.57 9.51 -2.76
N LYS A 122 28.14 8.38 -3.22
CA LYS A 122 27.84 7.05 -2.67
C LYS A 122 28.22 6.85 -1.20
N ILE A 123 29.06 7.73 -0.65
CA ILE A 123 29.48 7.70 0.77
C ILE A 123 28.72 8.74 1.62
N LYS A 124 27.92 9.61 0.99
CA LYS A 124 27.14 10.62 1.69
C LYS A 124 25.83 10.03 2.21
N ALA A 125 25.43 10.48 3.38
CA ALA A 125 24.13 10.18 3.95
C ALA A 125 23.42 11.50 4.25
N PHE A 126 22.11 11.53 3.98
CA PHE A 126 21.27 12.70 4.14
C PHE A 126 20.16 12.39 5.13
N GLN A 127 19.70 13.39 5.87
CA GLN A 127 18.54 13.25 6.75
C GLN A 127 17.28 13.72 6.04
N CYS A 128 16.25 12.86 5.97
CA CYS A 128 14.98 13.26 5.37
C CYS A 128 14.27 14.29 6.26
N PRO A 129 13.78 15.42 5.69
CA PRO A 129 13.15 16.48 6.49
C PRO A 129 11.79 16.08 7.07
N PHE A 130 11.14 15.05 6.53
CA PHE A 130 9.81 14.60 6.97
C PHE A 130 9.86 13.41 7.91
N THR A 131 10.65 12.39 7.56
CA THR A 131 10.72 11.16 8.35
C THR A 131 11.82 11.20 9.40
N HIS A 132 12.72 12.20 9.33
CA HIS A 132 13.95 12.30 10.12
C HIS A 132 14.90 11.11 9.98
N ARG A 133 14.62 10.19 9.04
CA ARG A 133 15.44 9.00 8.79
C ARG A 133 16.61 9.33 7.87
N PRO A 134 17.79 8.75 8.14
CA PRO A 134 18.90 8.84 7.21
C PRO A 134 18.63 8.02 5.95
N PHE A 135 19.10 8.51 4.81
CA PHE A 135 19.10 7.77 3.55
C PHE A 135 20.37 8.09 2.75
N THR A 136 20.69 7.22 1.81
CA THR A 136 21.82 7.36 0.89
C THR A 136 21.40 6.81 -0.47
N TYR A 137 22.25 7.02 -1.48
CA TYR A 137 22.03 6.52 -2.83
C TYR A 137 22.98 5.37 -3.12
N GLN A 138 22.48 4.33 -3.77
CA GLN A 138 23.36 3.29 -4.30
C GLN A 138 24.05 3.77 -5.59
N PRO A 139 25.28 3.30 -5.90
CA PRO A 139 25.96 3.68 -7.14
C PRO A 139 25.11 3.43 -8.40
N ILE A 140 24.44 2.28 -8.46
CA ILE A 140 23.56 1.93 -9.58
C ILE A 140 22.32 2.84 -9.68
N GLU A 141 21.83 3.34 -8.54
CA GLU A 141 20.73 4.30 -8.50
C GLU A 141 21.20 5.66 -9.05
N LEU A 142 22.39 6.13 -8.65
CA LEU A 142 22.97 7.38 -9.15
C LEU A 142 23.20 7.34 -10.68
N GLU A 143 23.74 6.23 -11.18
CA GLU A 143 23.91 6.00 -12.62
C GLU A 143 22.57 6.05 -13.37
N LEU A 144 21.54 5.42 -12.82
CA LEU A 144 20.19 5.44 -13.40
C LEU A 144 19.63 6.86 -13.50
N TYR A 145 19.74 7.67 -12.44
CA TYR A 145 19.29 9.07 -12.47
C TYR A 145 20.02 9.89 -13.54
N GLN A 146 21.33 9.67 -13.72
CA GLN A 146 22.12 10.35 -14.76
C GLN A 146 21.72 9.94 -16.17
N VAL A 147 21.54 8.64 -16.42
CA VAL A 147 21.11 8.11 -17.73
C VAL A 147 19.72 8.65 -18.10
N MET A 148 18.80 8.67 -17.14
CA MET A 148 17.43 9.16 -17.34
C MET A 148 17.33 10.68 -17.31
N LYS A 149 18.41 11.40 -16.93
CA LYS A 149 18.44 12.85 -16.72
C LYS A 149 17.37 13.33 -15.75
N LEU A 150 17.23 12.61 -14.63
CA LEU A 150 16.24 12.88 -13.59
C LEU A 150 16.91 13.46 -12.34
N PRO A 151 16.26 14.41 -11.64
CA PRO A 151 16.77 14.92 -10.36
C PRO A 151 16.77 13.83 -9.29
N LEU A 152 17.70 13.92 -8.34
CA LEU A 152 17.76 12.95 -7.24
C LEU A 152 16.64 13.22 -6.22
N PRO A 153 16.09 12.16 -5.60
CA PRO A 153 15.06 12.33 -4.59
C PRO A 153 15.66 12.94 -3.33
N ARG A 154 14.99 13.98 -2.82
CA ARG A 154 15.35 14.71 -1.60
C ARG A 154 14.72 14.12 -0.33
N GLU A 155 13.94 13.04 -0.49
CA GLU A 155 13.16 12.41 0.55
C GLU A 155 13.45 10.91 0.64
N HIS A 156 13.35 10.36 1.85
CA HIS A 156 13.53 8.94 2.11
C HIS A 156 12.56 8.10 1.25
N PHE A 157 13.04 6.98 0.72
CA PHE A 157 12.27 6.07 -0.16
C PHE A 157 10.84 5.81 0.36
N ILE A 158 10.69 5.43 1.63
CA ILE A 158 9.37 5.14 2.21
C ILE A 158 8.38 6.30 2.06
N LYS A 159 8.83 7.55 2.25
CA LYS A 159 7.98 8.74 2.14
C LYS A 159 7.50 8.91 0.70
N ARG A 160 8.39 8.75 -0.28
CA ARG A 160 8.05 8.80 -1.71
C ARG A 160 7.05 7.71 -2.10
N VAL A 161 7.23 6.51 -1.55
CA VAL A 161 6.27 5.41 -1.74
C VAL A 161 4.92 5.81 -1.16
N PHE A 162 4.87 6.30 0.09
CA PHE A 162 3.63 6.77 0.70
C PHE A 162 2.94 7.89 -0.10
N ASP A 163 3.69 8.87 -0.59
CA ASP A 163 3.13 9.96 -1.40
C ASP A 163 2.50 9.43 -2.68
N LEU A 164 3.20 8.52 -3.37
CA LEU A 164 2.67 7.86 -4.57
C LEU A 164 1.36 7.12 -4.27
N TRP A 165 1.28 6.38 -3.15
CA TRP A 165 0.03 5.72 -2.74
C TRP A 165 -1.07 6.73 -2.41
N ARG A 166 -0.73 7.87 -1.81
CA ARG A 166 -1.68 8.93 -1.45
C ARG A 166 -2.18 9.74 -2.65
N GLU A 167 -1.49 9.70 -3.77
CA GLU A 167 -1.97 10.26 -5.04
C GLU A 167 -3.10 9.41 -5.67
N LEU A 168 -3.21 8.14 -5.29
CA LEU A 168 -4.23 7.24 -5.80
C LEU A 168 -5.63 7.64 -5.34
N ASN A 169 -6.61 7.24 -6.15
CA ASN A 169 -8.00 7.29 -5.73
C ASN A 169 -8.27 6.19 -4.70
N MET A 170 -8.96 6.56 -3.62
CA MET A 170 -9.35 5.66 -2.54
C MET A 170 -10.52 4.77 -2.95
N ASN A 171 -10.68 3.63 -2.28
CA ASN A 171 -11.84 2.74 -2.48
C ASN A 171 -13.12 3.26 -1.79
N VAL A 172 -13.30 4.58 -1.76
CA VAL A 172 -14.47 5.27 -1.22
C VAL A 172 -15.15 5.97 -2.39
N TYR A 173 -16.35 5.55 -2.74
CA TYR A 173 -17.07 6.02 -3.91
C TYR A 173 -18.16 7.01 -3.54
N ASN A 174 -18.20 8.11 -4.27
CA ASN A 174 -19.18 9.17 -4.13
C ASN A 174 -20.00 9.30 -5.43
N ASN A 175 -21.26 9.68 -5.28
CA ASN A 175 -22.08 10.09 -6.41
C ASN A 175 -21.80 11.55 -6.73
N GLY A 176 -21.77 11.90 -8.02
CA GLY A 176 -21.66 13.26 -8.49
C GLY A 176 -22.14 13.38 -9.93
N THR A 177 -21.97 14.57 -10.51
CA THR A 177 -22.36 14.82 -11.90
C THR A 177 -21.15 15.25 -12.72
N CYS A 178 -21.15 14.86 -14.00
CA CYS A 178 -20.16 15.32 -14.96
C CYS A 178 -20.34 16.82 -15.18
N GLN A 179 -19.27 17.61 -15.01
CA GLN A 179 -19.34 19.07 -15.19
C GLN A 179 -19.53 19.53 -16.64
N LYS A 180 -19.40 18.62 -17.62
CA LYS A 180 -19.51 18.95 -19.05
C LYS A 180 -20.85 18.55 -19.66
N CYS A 181 -21.38 17.38 -19.29
CA CYS A 181 -22.61 16.84 -19.86
C CYS A 181 -23.69 16.54 -18.81
N GLU A 182 -23.46 16.91 -17.55
CA GLU A 182 -24.38 16.80 -16.42
C GLU A 182 -24.84 15.36 -16.07
N LYS A 183 -24.32 14.35 -16.76
CA LYS A 183 -24.61 12.95 -16.49
C LYS A 183 -24.17 12.55 -15.08
N ASP A 184 -25.01 11.78 -14.40
CA ASP A 184 -24.65 11.12 -13.14
C ASP A 184 -23.45 10.20 -13.32
N ILE A 185 -22.51 10.31 -12.39
CA ILE A 185 -21.29 9.52 -12.35
C ILE A 185 -20.98 9.09 -10.92
N ILE A 186 -20.24 8.00 -10.82
CA ILE A 186 -19.61 7.57 -9.58
C ILE A 186 -18.13 7.91 -9.71
N PHE A 187 -17.55 8.51 -8.67
CA PHE A 187 -16.13 8.81 -8.62
C PHE A 187 -15.55 8.40 -7.28
N ALA A 188 -14.31 7.95 -7.29
CA ALA A 188 -13.58 7.57 -6.09
C ALA A 188 -13.03 8.82 -5.39
N LYS A 189 -13.00 8.88 -4.06
CA LYS A 189 -12.38 9.98 -3.31
C LYS A 189 -10.88 10.07 -3.64
N ASN A 190 -10.33 11.28 -3.69
CA ASN A 190 -8.88 11.49 -3.80
C ASN A 190 -8.48 12.47 -2.69
N ARG A 191 -7.42 12.15 -1.96
CA ARG A 191 -6.98 12.93 -0.80
C ARG A 191 -6.18 14.16 -1.20
N LEU A 192 -5.28 14.03 -2.19
CA LEU A 192 -4.43 15.12 -2.64
C LEU A 192 -5.23 16.14 -3.45
N TYR A 193 -6.23 15.67 -4.20
CA TYR A 193 -7.09 16.49 -5.07
C TYR A 193 -8.57 16.39 -4.65
N PRO A 194 -8.95 16.90 -3.47
CA PRO A 194 -10.33 16.83 -2.97
C PRO A 194 -11.28 17.69 -3.82
N HIS A 195 -10.78 18.81 -4.35
CA HIS A 195 -11.51 19.70 -5.25
C HIS A 195 -10.95 19.55 -6.66
N ARG A 196 -11.61 18.74 -7.49
CA ARG A 196 -11.20 18.50 -8.87
C ARG A 196 -12.37 18.51 -9.82
N LYS A 197 -12.08 18.76 -11.10
CA LYS A 197 -13.10 18.72 -12.15
C LYS A 197 -13.50 17.27 -12.41
N LEU A 198 -14.80 17.02 -12.39
CA LEU A 198 -15.36 15.69 -12.57
C LEU A 198 -15.92 15.55 -13.98
N TYR A 199 -15.38 14.61 -14.75
CA TYR A 199 -15.88 14.28 -16.08
C TYR A 199 -16.26 12.80 -16.14
N CYS A 200 -17.33 12.49 -16.88
CA CYS A 200 -17.57 11.13 -17.30
C CYS A 200 -16.47 10.67 -18.26
N GLN A 201 -16.31 9.36 -18.42
CA GLN A 201 -15.24 8.78 -19.24
C GLN A 201 -15.18 9.38 -20.65
N SER A 202 -16.31 9.54 -21.34
CA SER A 202 -16.35 10.10 -22.69
C SER A 202 -15.95 11.58 -22.74
N CYS A 203 -16.40 12.38 -21.78
CA CYS A 203 -16.01 13.79 -21.69
C CYS A 203 -14.53 13.97 -21.31
N TYR A 204 -13.99 13.07 -20.49
CA TYR A 204 -12.58 13.06 -20.11
C TYR A 204 -11.68 12.71 -21.30
N LEU A 205 -12.03 11.68 -22.08
CA LEU A 205 -11.28 11.32 -23.29
C LEU A 205 -11.29 12.46 -24.31
N LEU A 206 -12.46 13.06 -24.55
CA LEU A 206 -12.55 14.20 -25.46
C LEU A 206 -11.81 15.44 -24.91
N TYR A 207 -11.67 15.59 -23.60
CA TYR A 207 -10.85 16.66 -23.02
C TYR A 207 -9.35 16.42 -23.33
N LEU A 208 -8.87 15.18 -23.14
CA LEU A 208 -7.48 14.82 -23.42
C LEU A 208 -7.12 15.01 -24.90
N GLU A 209 -7.98 14.59 -25.83
CA GLU A 209 -7.73 14.75 -27.27
C GLU A 209 -7.61 16.22 -27.71
N ASN A 210 -8.25 17.15 -26.98
CA ASN A 210 -8.24 18.57 -27.31
C ASN A 210 -7.15 19.37 -26.59
N GLN A 211 -6.46 18.79 -25.60
CA GLN A 211 -5.54 19.51 -24.69
C GLN A 211 -4.22 18.77 -24.42
N GLY A 212 -4.11 17.49 -24.77
CA GLY A 212 -2.89 16.68 -24.65
C GLY A 212 -2.09 16.69 -25.94
#